data_AF-A0A961MU46-F1
#
_entry.id   AF-A0A961MU46-F1
#
_cell.length_a   1.000
_cell.length_b   1.000
_cell.length_c   1.000
_cell.angle_alpha   90.00
_cell.angle_beta   90.00
_cell.angle_gamma   90.00
#
_symmetry.space_group_name_H-M   'P 1'
#
loop_
_entity.id
_entity.type
_entity.pdbx_description
1 polymer ?
#
loop_
_entity_poly.entity_id
_entity_poly.type
_entity_poly.pdbx_seq_one_letter_code
_entity_poly.pdbx_strand_id
1 'polypeptide(L)'
;MALDPRIQTVTDRIIARSKASRSAYLERIDRAARQGPARAHLSCSNAAHAYAAMADAKPRLAADRAPNLGIVTAYNDMLPAHQPFERFPALIRKAANAAGAPAQVAG
;
A
#
# COMPACT_ATOMS: atom_id res chain seq x y z
N MET A 1 20.85 18.52 -10.43
CA MET A 1 22.00 17.59 -10.29
C MET A 1 21.84 16.50 -11.34
N ALA A 2 22.87 16.22 -12.14
CA ALA A 2 22.80 15.16 -13.15
C ALA A 2 22.86 13.78 -12.47
N LEU A 3 22.07 12.81 -12.96
CA LEU A 3 22.07 11.44 -12.43
C LEU A 3 23.39 10.74 -12.80
N ASP A 4 23.98 9.96 -11.88
CA ASP A 4 25.20 9.18 -12.17
C ASP A 4 24.95 8.22 -13.36
N PRO A 5 25.80 8.21 -14.40
CA PRO A 5 25.60 7.39 -15.59
C PRO A 5 25.47 5.88 -15.32
N ARG A 6 26.09 5.38 -14.26
CA ARG A 6 25.98 3.96 -13.86
C ARG A 6 24.60 3.66 -13.30
N ILE A 7 24.04 4.57 -12.51
CA ILE A 7 22.66 4.45 -11.98
C ILE A 7 21.66 4.49 -13.13
N GLN A 8 21.87 5.35 -14.13
CA GLN A 8 21.04 5.38 -15.33
C GLN A 8 21.08 4.04 -16.07
N THR A 9 22.28 3.52 -16.34
CA THR A 9 22.46 2.22 -17.04
C THR A 9 21.79 1.06 -16.31
N VAL A 10 21.91 1.00 -14.98
CA VAL A 10 21.26 -0.05 -14.17
C VAL A 10 19.74 0.10 -14.19
N THR A 11 19.24 1.33 -14.08
CA THR A 11 17.81 1.65 -14.16
C THR A 11 17.23 1.19 -15.49
N ASP A 12 17.88 1.52 -16.61
CA ASP A 12 17.42 1.16 -17.96
C ASP A 12 17.39 -0.35 -18.15
N ARG A 13 18.40 -1.07 -17.65
CA ARG A 13 18.43 -2.54 -17.69
C ARG A 13 17.30 -3.15 -16.88
N ILE A 14 16.96 -2.59 -15.71
CA ILE A 14 15.83 -3.06 -14.89
C ILE A 14 14.52 -2.79 -15.62
N ILE A 15 14.34 -1.60 -16.21
CA ILE A 15 13.15 -1.24 -16.99
C ILE A 15 12.96 -2.23 -18.15
N ALA A 16 14.01 -2.46 -18.95
CA ALA A 16 13.95 -3.35 -20.11
C ALA A 16 13.61 -4.79 -19.69
N ARG A 17 14.32 -5.36 -18.71
CA ARG A 17 14.09 -6.73 -18.24
C ARG A 17 12.69 -6.91 -17.62
N SER A 18 12.15 -5.86 -17.00
CA SER A 18 10.89 -5.93 -16.26
C SER A 18 9.68 -5.52 -17.12
N LYS A 19 9.87 -5.17 -18.40
CA LYS A 19 8.82 -4.57 -19.23
C LYS A 19 7.53 -5.40 -19.26
N ALA A 20 7.64 -6.71 -19.53
CA ALA A 20 6.48 -7.59 -19.63
C ALA A 20 5.77 -7.78 -18.26
N SER A 21 6.54 -8.11 -17.22
CA SER A 21 5.99 -8.34 -15.88
C SER A 21 5.39 -7.07 -15.27
N ARG A 22 6.02 -5.91 -15.50
CA ARG A 22 5.53 -4.61 -15.05
C ARG A 22 4.23 -4.23 -15.76
N SER A 23 4.14 -4.46 -17.08
CA SER A 23 2.91 -4.17 -17.85
C SER A 23 1.75 -5.02 -17.33
N ALA A 24 1.94 -6.35 -17.20
CA ALA A 24 0.93 -7.25 -16.66
C ALA A 24 0.56 -6.94 -15.20
N TYR A 25 1.49 -6.42 -14.40
CA TYR A 25 1.18 -5.93 -13.05
C TYR A 25 0.29 -4.68 -13.10
N LEU A 26 0.65 -3.68 -13.91
CA LEU A 26 -0.10 -2.43 -14.01
C LEU A 26 -1.53 -2.66 -14.55
N GLU A 27 -1.70 -3.53 -15.54
CA GLU A 27 -3.03 -3.93 -16.05
C GLU A 27 -3.89 -4.58 -14.96
N ARG A 28 -3.29 -5.42 -14.10
CA ARG A 28 -3.99 -6.02 -12.95
C ARG A 28 -4.44 -4.96 -11.96
N ILE A 29 -3.58 -4.01 -11.63
CA ILE A 29 -3.91 -2.89 -10.72
C ILE A 29 -5.03 -2.02 -11.31
N ASP A 30 -4.93 -1.68 -12.58
CA ASP A 30 -5.92 -0.86 -13.28
C ASP A 30 -7.29 -1.55 -13.36
N ARG A 31 -7.31 -2.87 -13.63
CA ARG A 31 -8.55 -3.66 -13.55
C ARG A 31 -9.14 -3.70 -12.14
N ALA A 32 -8.32 -3.88 -11.11
CA ALA A 32 -8.79 -3.88 -9.73
C ALA A 32 -9.35 -2.50 -9.32
N ALA A 33 -8.71 -1.41 -9.76
CA ALA A 33 -9.19 -0.06 -9.52
C ALA A 33 -10.58 0.19 -10.15
N ARG A 34 -10.80 -0.30 -11.39
CA ARG A 34 -12.13 -0.24 -12.04
C ARG A 34 -13.20 -1.06 -11.33
N GLN A 35 -12.83 -2.22 -10.76
CA GLN A 35 -13.76 -3.05 -10.00
C GLN A 35 -14.15 -2.42 -8.66
N GLY A 36 -13.27 -1.59 -8.10
CA GLY A 36 -13.48 -0.93 -6.81
C GLY A 36 -13.32 -1.89 -5.61
N PRO A 37 -13.50 -1.37 -4.38
CA PRO A 37 -13.38 -2.17 -3.17
C PRO A 37 -14.46 -3.26 -3.08
N ALA A 38 -14.06 -4.52 -2.91
CA ALA A 38 -14.99 -5.64 -2.74
C ALA A 38 -15.48 -5.77 -1.28
N ARG A 39 -16.12 -4.73 -0.75
CA ARG A 39 -16.58 -4.70 0.66
C ARG A 39 -18.08 -4.69 0.85
N ALA A 40 -18.85 -4.48 -0.23
CA ALA A 40 -20.32 -4.55 -0.20
C ALA A 40 -20.89 -5.87 0.37
N HIS A 41 -20.12 -6.96 0.31
CA HIS A 41 -20.52 -8.28 0.83
C HIS A 41 -19.95 -8.61 2.22
N LEU A 42 -19.22 -7.71 2.87
CA LEU A 42 -18.74 -7.94 4.24
C LEU A 42 -19.93 -7.94 5.21
N SER A 43 -19.94 -8.92 6.13
CA SER A 43 -20.88 -8.88 7.24
C SER A 43 -20.65 -7.63 8.09
N CYS A 44 -21.71 -7.11 8.72
CA CYS A 44 -21.65 -5.96 9.60
C CYS A 44 -20.61 -6.13 10.72
N SER A 45 -20.43 -7.36 11.25
CA SER A 45 -19.38 -7.69 12.22
C SER A 45 -17.98 -7.49 11.64
N ASN A 46 -17.71 -8.03 10.44
CA ASN A 46 -16.39 -7.90 9.80
C ASN A 46 -16.07 -6.44 9.45
N ALA A 47 -17.07 -5.68 8.98
CA ALA A 47 -16.92 -4.26 8.71
C ALA A 47 -16.64 -3.46 10.01
N ALA A 48 -17.32 -3.79 11.11
CA ALA A 48 -17.11 -3.13 12.40
C ALA A 48 -15.67 -3.34 12.90
N HIS A 49 -15.15 -4.57 12.84
CA HIS A 49 -13.77 -4.87 13.23
C HIS A 49 -12.75 -4.12 12.36
N ALA A 50 -12.93 -4.12 11.04
CA ALA A 50 -12.00 -3.49 10.10
C ALA A 50 -11.87 -1.97 10.29
N TYR A 51 -12.92 -1.31 10.80
CA TYR A 51 -12.98 0.15 10.93
C TYR A 51 -12.90 0.65 12.37
N ALA A 52 -12.92 -0.23 13.38
CA ALA A 52 -12.97 0.14 14.79
C ALA A 52 -11.81 1.05 15.19
N ALA A 53 -10.59 0.73 14.74
CA ALA A 53 -9.37 1.50 15.03
C ALA A 53 -9.15 2.70 14.10
N MET A 54 -10.04 2.94 13.13
CA MET A 54 -9.87 3.93 12.06
C MET A 54 -10.62 5.22 12.37
N ALA A 55 -10.22 5.96 13.42
CA ALA A 55 -10.91 7.16 13.92
C ALA A 55 -11.49 8.08 12.82
N ASP A 56 -10.65 8.90 12.18
CA ASP A 56 -11.09 9.90 11.19
C ASP A 56 -11.44 9.28 9.82
N ALA A 57 -11.00 8.04 9.57
CA ALA A 57 -11.21 7.35 8.30
C ALA A 57 -12.50 6.51 8.26
N LYS A 58 -13.11 6.22 9.42
CA LYS A 58 -14.31 5.38 9.56
C LYS A 58 -15.48 5.83 8.67
N PRO A 59 -15.83 7.13 8.55
CA PRO A 59 -16.92 7.55 7.67
C PRO A 59 -16.62 7.29 6.18
N ARG A 60 -15.37 7.48 5.74
CA ARG A 60 -14.96 7.23 4.35
C ARG A 60 -14.97 5.74 3.99
N LEU A 61 -14.59 4.91 4.95
CA LEU A 61 -14.61 3.45 4.82
C LEU A 61 -16.03 2.89 4.84
N ALA A 62 -16.90 3.43 5.70
CA ALA A 62 -18.31 3.06 5.78
C ALA A 62 -19.10 3.45 4.51
N ALA A 63 -18.71 4.55 3.85
CA ALA A 63 -19.30 4.97 2.58
C ALA A 63 -18.81 4.15 1.35
N ASP A 64 -17.92 3.18 1.55
CA ASP A 64 -17.28 2.32 0.54
C ASP A 64 -16.55 3.04 -0.60
N ARG A 65 -16.18 4.32 -0.40
CA ARG A 65 -15.58 5.17 -1.45
C ARG A 65 -14.05 5.14 -1.46
N ALA A 66 -13.41 4.75 -0.35
CA ALA A 66 -11.96 4.81 -0.20
C ALA A 66 -11.34 3.42 -0.05
N PRO A 67 -10.20 3.11 -0.71
CA PRO A 67 -9.46 1.87 -0.44
C PRO A 67 -8.98 1.82 1.02
N ASN A 68 -8.76 0.61 1.55
CA ASN A 68 -8.11 0.40 2.84
C ASN A 68 -6.82 -0.38 2.59
N LEU A 69 -5.67 0.24 2.82
CA LEU A 69 -4.37 -0.34 2.49
C LEU A 69 -3.81 -1.15 3.67
N GLY A 70 -3.36 -2.37 3.39
CA GLY A 70 -2.58 -3.18 4.33
C GLY A 70 -1.09 -2.85 4.22
N ILE A 71 -0.44 -2.59 5.34
CA ILE A 71 1.00 -2.40 5.46
C ILE A 71 1.58 -3.69 6.04
N VAL A 72 2.18 -4.52 5.19
CA VAL A 72 2.95 -5.70 5.63
C VAL A 72 4.38 -5.25 5.90
N THR A 73 4.86 -5.47 7.11
CA THR A 73 6.20 -5.04 7.55
C THR A 73 7.03 -6.24 8.00
N ALA A 74 8.32 -6.22 7.65
CA ALA A 74 9.28 -7.17 8.19
C ALA A 74 9.84 -6.75 9.56
N TYR A 75 9.51 -5.55 10.04
CA TYR A 75 9.97 -5.06 11.34
C TYR A 75 9.65 -6.06 12.46
N ASN A 76 10.67 -6.37 13.25
CA ASN A 76 10.54 -7.08 14.51
C ASN A 76 11.73 -6.72 15.40
N ASP A 77 11.55 -6.84 16.71
CA ASP A 77 12.57 -6.51 17.70
C ASP A 77 13.70 -7.57 17.80
N MET A 78 13.51 -8.75 17.18
CA MET A 78 14.44 -9.88 17.30
C MET A 78 15.68 -9.76 16.41
N LEU A 79 15.56 -9.10 15.25
CA LEU A 79 16.65 -8.97 14.27
C LEU A 79 17.12 -7.50 14.17
N PRO A 80 18.36 -7.17 14.59
CA PRO A 80 18.87 -5.80 14.53
C PRO A 80 18.85 -5.19 13.12
N ALA A 81 19.01 -6.03 12.08
CA ALA A 81 18.92 -5.62 10.68
C ALA A 81 17.55 -5.02 10.30
N HIS A 82 16.51 -5.26 11.10
CA HIS A 82 15.15 -4.80 10.83
C HIS A 82 14.81 -3.49 11.54
N GLN A 83 15.66 -3.01 12.47
CA GLN A 83 15.49 -1.70 13.13
C GLN A 83 15.20 -0.54 12.15
N PRO A 84 15.84 -0.45 10.97
CA PRO A 84 15.50 0.60 10.00
C PRO A 84 14.03 0.62 9.54
N PHE A 85 13.31 -0.50 9.68
CA PHE A 85 11.92 -0.62 9.23
C PHE A 85 10.88 -0.10 10.23
N GLU A 86 11.26 0.13 11.50
CA GLU A 86 10.35 0.53 12.59
C GLU A 86 9.49 1.75 12.22
N ARG A 87 10.11 2.73 11.56
CA ARG A 87 9.49 4.03 11.26
C ARG A 87 8.64 4.02 10.00
N PHE A 88 8.80 3.02 9.12
CA PHE A 88 8.14 3.02 7.83
C PHE A 88 6.61 2.90 7.91
N PRO A 89 6.00 2.07 8.78
CA PRO A 89 4.55 2.02 8.90
C PRO A 89 3.90 3.39 9.15
N ALA A 90 4.50 4.22 10.01
CA ALA A 90 4.00 5.57 10.28
C ALA A 90 4.12 6.49 9.05
N LEU A 91 5.27 6.46 8.36
CA LEU A 91 5.50 7.24 7.14
C LEU A 91 4.55 6.84 6.01
N ILE A 92 4.37 5.53 5.79
CA ILE A 92 3.45 4.98 4.79
C ILE A 92 2.02 5.39 5.10
N ARG A 93 1.58 5.29 6.37
CA ARG A 93 0.24 5.72 6.78
C ARG A 93 -0.01 7.20 6.52
N LYS A 94 0.95 8.06 6.83
CA LYS A 94 0.87 9.50 6.55
C LYS A 94 0.72 9.78 5.06
N ALA A 95 1.53 9.13 4.23
CA ALA A 95 1.48 9.29 2.77
C ALA A 95 0.15 8.78 2.18
N ALA A 96 -0.31 7.62 2.63
CA ALA A 96 -1.58 7.03 2.20
C ALA A 96 -2.76 7.94 2.57
N ASN A 97 -2.80 8.44 3.82
CA ASN A 97 -3.85 9.35 4.28
C ASN A 97 -3.87 10.65 3.45
N ALA A 98 -2.70 11.21 3.12
CA ALA A 98 -2.60 12.40 2.26
C ALA A 98 -3.13 12.13 0.83
N ALA A 99 -3.03 10.90 0.35
CA ALA A 99 -3.61 10.44 -0.91
C ALA A 99 -5.09 10.01 -0.79
N GLY A 100 -5.73 10.20 0.36
CA GLY A 100 -7.14 9.85 0.59
C GLY A 100 -7.40 8.38 0.89
N ALA A 101 -6.36 7.58 1.12
CA ALA A 101 -6.44 6.15 1.41
C ALA A 101 -6.02 5.86 2.86
N PRO A 102 -6.92 5.43 3.76
CA PRO A 102 -6.50 4.89 5.05
C PRO A 102 -5.61 3.67 4.90
N ALA A 103 -4.65 3.52 5.81
CA ALA A 103 -3.73 2.39 5.85
C ALA A 103 -3.58 1.84 7.27
N GLN A 104 -3.41 0.52 7.38
CA GLN A 104 -3.28 -0.22 8.65
C GLN A 104 -2.13 -1.21 8.55
N VAL A 105 -1.43 -1.47 9.65
CA VAL A 105 -0.46 -2.57 9.68
C VAL A 105 -1.24 -3.88 9.60
N ALA A 106 -0.82 -4.74 8.67
CA ALA A 106 -1.32 -6.08 8.48
C ALA A 106 -0.25 -7.09 8.88
N GLY A 107 -0.68 -8.27 9.32
CA GLY A 107 0.19 -9.43 9.57
C GLY A 107 0.58 -10.13 8.29
#